data_AF-A0AAW8NIA5-F1
#
_entry.id   AF-A0AAW8NIA5-F1
#
_cell.length_a   1.000
_cell.length_b   1.000
_cell.length_c   1.000
_cell.angle_alpha   90.00
_cell.angle_beta   90.00
_cell.angle_gamma   90.00
#
_symmetry.space_group_name_H-M   'P 1'
#
loop_
_entity.id
_entity.type
_entity.pdbx_description
1 polymer ?
#
loop_
_entity_poly.entity_id
_entity_poly.type
_entity_poly.pdbx_seq_one_letter_code
_entity_poly.pdbx_strand_id
1 'polypeptide(L)'
;MAVVQAITPNPDVSCTPGWCLTYVDDAFDLEAHGKTQNYPTAISAWNASHSKHVDRRFPANCWVPVWFTLEGNPAGHVAILAPDGAVWSSSHPTKKTPVRHNSLKEIVAYYGSLGLSYLGWTEDVGGIAVVKEEDMIKDTDLEYARWEKLGQQIRGRSLTREEFRSSAVGLTWLKALEVLSDDPESDQALKDQGLGQLARRDDWEGQIHSLTAQLKGKPQDASEAEKKLQAIKDALDIK
;
A
#
# COMPACT_ATOMS: atom_id res chain seq x y z
N MET A 1 7.03 -15.08 -5.74
CA MET A 1 5.69 -14.48 -5.86
C MET A 1 5.52 -13.52 -4.71
N ALA A 2 4.89 -12.37 -4.92
CA ALA A 2 4.63 -11.43 -3.83
C ALA A 2 3.50 -11.98 -2.96
N VAL A 3 3.65 -11.86 -1.64
CA VAL A 3 2.73 -12.37 -0.62
C VAL A 3 2.30 -11.17 0.22
N VAL A 4 1.02 -11.12 0.56
CA VAL A 4 0.41 -10.08 1.41
C VAL A 4 -0.22 -10.72 2.64
N GLN A 5 -0.42 -9.93 3.69
CA GLN A 5 -1.09 -10.39 4.90
C GLN A 5 -2.53 -10.83 4.58
N ALA A 6 -2.89 -12.05 4.96
CA ALA A 6 -4.26 -12.53 4.94
C ALA A 6 -4.97 -12.25 6.28
N ILE A 7 -4.27 -12.48 7.41
CA ILE A 7 -4.78 -12.23 8.76
C ILE A 7 -3.76 -11.42 9.53
N THR A 8 -4.15 -10.24 10.02
CA THR A 8 -3.28 -9.42 10.87
C THR A 8 -3.50 -9.82 12.32
N PRO A 9 -2.47 -10.28 13.05
CA PRO A 9 -2.65 -10.67 14.44
C PRO A 9 -2.82 -9.46 15.34
N ASN A 10 -3.49 -9.65 16.47
CA ASN A 10 -3.40 -8.77 17.63
C ASN A 10 -2.36 -9.34 18.61
N PRO A 11 -1.10 -8.87 18.59
CA PRO A 11 -0.06 -9.45 19.44
C PRO A 11 -0.26 -9.13 20.93
N ASP A 12 -1.12 -8.18 21.29
CA ASP A 12 -1.35 -7.72 22.67
C ASP A 12 -2.40 -8.55 23.44
N VAL A 13 -2.91 -9.64 22.84
CA VAL A 13 -3.80 -10.56 23.56
C VAL A 13 -3.13 -11.13 24.80
N SER A 14 -3.93 -11.39 25.84
CA SER A 14 -3.43 -12.03 27.06
C SER A 14 -2.83 -13.39 26.73
N CYS A 15 -1.76 -13.76 27.41
CA CYS A 15 -1.13 -15.07 27.26
C CYS A 15 -1.02 -15.79 28.60
N THR A 16 -0.87 -17.12 28.56
CA THR A 16 -0.52 -17.91 29.74
C THR A 16 0.90 -18.45 29.58
N PRO A 17 1.79 -18.30 30.59
CA PRO A 17 3.13 -18.89 30.54
C PRO A 17 3.06 -20.39 30.22
N GLY A 18 3.87 -20.83 29.25
CA GLY A 18 3.89 -22.22 28.79
C GLY A 18 2.81 -22.57 27.76
N TRP A 19 1.88 -21.67 27.44
CA TRP A 19 0.83 -21.85 26.42
C TRP A 19 1.13 -21.00 25.18
N CYS A 20 2.33 -21.18 24.62
CA CYS A 20 2.81 -20.40 23.47
C CYS A 20 1.98 -20.61 22.21
N LEU A 21 1.51 -21.83 21.99
CA LEU A 21 0.67 -22.14 20.84
C LEU A 21 -0.69 -21.44 20.92
N THR A 22 -1.39 -21.59 22.06
CA THR A 22 -2.67 -20.89 22.31
C THR A 22 -2.54 -19.38 22.19
N TYR A 23 -1.44 -18.79 22.69
CA TYR A 23 -1.20 -17.36 22.50
C TYR A 23 -1.16 -16.96 21.01
N VAL A 24 -0.47 -17.72 20.16
CA VAL A 24 -0.41 -17.45 18.73
C VAL A 24 -1.78 -17.66 18.08
N ASP A 25 -2.53 -18.66 18.51
CA ASP A 25 -3.88 -18.91 18.00
C ASP A 25 -4.85 -17.77 18.34
N ASP A 26 -4.82 -17.31 19.58
CA ASP A 26 -5.63 -16.18 20.07
C ASP A 26 -5.24 -14.89 19.36
N ALA A 27 -3.94 -14.68 19.13
CA ALA A 27 -3.46 -13.49 18.45
C ALA A 27 -3.90 -13.43 16.99
N PHE A 28 -3.92 -14.57 16.28
CA PHE A 28 -4.46 -14.68 14.93
C PHE A 28 -5.98 -14.95 14.90
N ASP A 29 -6.64 -15.00 16.05
CA ASP A 29 -8.08 -15.22 16.22
C ASP A 29 -8.62 -16.38 15.36
N LEU A 30 -8.01 -17.57 15.48
CA LEU A 30 -8.35 -18.69 14.61
C LEU A 30 -9.83 -19.09 14.69
N GLU A 31 -10.45 -18.90 15.86
CA GLU A 31 -11.87 -19.19 16.08
C GLU A 31 -12.76 -18.30 15.19
N ALA A 32 -12.48 -17.00 15.11
CA ALA A 32 -13.19 -16.10 14.18
C ALA A 32 -13.00 -16.50 12.71
N HIS A 33 -11.92 -17.21 12.40
CA HIS A 33 -11.63 -17.77 11.09
C HIS A 33 -12.06 -19.24 10.93
N GLY A 34 -12.88 -19.77 11.85
CA GLY A 34 -13.51 -21.09 11.75
C GLY A 34 -12.56 -22.27 11.98
N LYS A 35 -11.43 -22.06 12.67
CA LYS A 35 -10.55 -23.14 13.12
C LYS A 35 -10.30 -23.05 14.63
N THR A 36 -9.88 -24.19 15.15
CA THR A 36 -9.27 -24.28 16.48
C THR A 36 -7.96 -25.00 16.32
N GLN A 37 -6.95 -24.58 17.07
CA GLN A 37 -5.69 -25.28 17.10
C GLN A 37 -5.85 -26.65 17.76
N ASN A 38 -5.59 -27.70 16.99
CA ASN A 38 -5.80 -29.08 17.42
C ASN A 38 -4.49 -29.79 17.76
N TYR A 39 -3.38 -29.07 17.81
CA TYR A 39 -2.07 -29.64 18.11
C TYR A 39 -1.70 -29.42 19.59
N PRO A 40 -1.22 -30.47 20.30
CA PRO A 40 -0.90 -30.36 21.72
C PRO A 40 0.36 -29.54 22.01
N THR A 41 1.23 -29.35 21.02
CA THR A 41 2.53 -28.68 21.17
C THR A 41 2.91 -27.87 19.94
N ALA A 42 3.80 -26.90 20.10
CA ALA A 42 4.33 -26.11 19.00
C ALA A 42 5.07 -27.00 17.97
N ILE A 43 5.83 -28.01 18.43
CA ILE A 43 6.50 -28.96 17.53
C ILE A 43 5.50 -29.80 16.74
N SER A 44 4.41 -30.27 17.35
CA SER A 44 3.37 -31.00 16.61
C SER A 44 2.69 -30.13 15.54
N ALA A 45 2.45 -28.84 15.85
CA ALA A 45 1.88 -27.90 14.89
C ALA A 45 2.83 -27.61 13.73
N TRP A 46 4.10 -27.33 14.03
CA TRP A 46 5.15 -27.19 13.02
C TRP A 46 5.24 -28.42 12.10
N ASN A 47 5.30 -29.62 12.67
CA ASN A 47 5.42 -30.86 11.90
C ASN A 47 4.24 -31.06 10.96
N ALA A 48 3.04 -30.68 11.38
CA ALA A 48 1.82 -30.81 10.59
C ALA A 48 1.62 -29.73 9.53
N SER A 49 2.23 -28.54 9.66
CA SER A 49 2.09 -27.46 8.65
C SER A 49 2.66 -27.89 7.28
N HIS A 50 2.01 -27.49 6.19
CA HIS A 50 2.51 -27.77 4.83
C HIS A 50 3.36 -26.63 4.25
N SER A 51 3.41 -25.47 4.93
CA SER A 51 4.04 -24.24 4.44
C SER A 51 5.34 -23.89 5.18
N LYS A 52 6.12 -24.91 5.55
CA LYS A 52 7.34 -24.74 6.36
C LYS A 52 8.47 -24.10 5.57
N HIS A 53 9.10 -23.11 6.18
CA HIS A 53 10.32 -22.47 5.71
C HIS A 53 11.40 -22.52 6.79
N VAL A 54 12.53 -23.16 6.50
CA VAL A 54 13.66 -23.27 7.43
C VAL A 54 14.64 -22.09 7.32
N ASP A 55 14.48 -21.27 6.29
CA ASP A 55 15.27 -20.07 6.10
C ASP A 55 14.76 -18.91 6.97
N ARG A 56 15.36 -17.73 6.78
CA ARG A 56 14.96 -16.48 7.43
C ARG A 56 14.46 -15.45 6.41
N ARG A 57 13.93 -15.91 5.28
CA ARG A 57 13.37 -15.05 4.23
C ARG A 57 11.89 -14.84 4.50
N PHE A 58 11.61 -13.91 5.40
CA PHE A 58 10.23 -13.58 5.75
C PHE A 58 9.59 -12.72 4.65
N PRO A 59 8.28 -12.89 4.40
CA PRO A 59 7.54 -12.00 3.51
C PRO A 59 7.57 -10.58 4.06
N ALA A 60 7.91 -9.61 3.21
CA ALA A 60 7.96 -8.21 3.60
C ALA A 60 6.58 -7.73 4.06
N ASN A 61 6.54 -6.85 5.06
CA ASN A 61 5.33 -6.24 5.59
C ASN A 61 4.29 -7.24 6.14
N CYS A 62 4.68 -8.46 6.48
CA CYS A 62 3.80 -9.50 6.98
C CYS A 62 4.20 -9.98 8.38
N TRP A 63 3.18 -10.34 9.16
CA TRP A 63 3.27 -11.07 10.40
C TRP A 63 3.21 -12.57 10.13
N VAL A 64 4.13 -13.33 10.71
CA VAL A 64 4.20 -14.79 10.53
C VAL A 64 4.51 -15.51 11.84
N PRO A 65 4.00 -16.74 12.04
CA PRO A 65 4.43 -17.61 13.12
C PRO A 65 5.88 -18.07 12.90
N VAL A 66 6.69 -17.96 13.94
CA VAL A 66 8.07 -18.45 14.01
C VAL A 66 8.20 -19.53 15.07
N TRP A 67 8.89 -20.60 14.73
CA TRP A 67 8.92 -21.86 15.47
C TRP A 67 10.33 -22.16 15.98
N PHE A 68 10.39 -22.79 17.15
CA PHE A 68 11.64 -23.08 17.83
C PHE A 68 11.59 -24.46 18.49
N THR A 69 12.75 -25.09 18.59
CA THR A 69 12.98 -26.18 19.53
C THR A 69 13.47 -25.62 20.87
N LEU A 70 13.32 -26.39 21.94
CA LEU A 70 13.79 -26.03 23.28
C LEU A 70 14.51 -27.25 23.87
N GLU A 71 15.70 -27.04 24.42
CA GLU A 71 16.51 -28.14 24.96
C GLU A 71 15.78 -28.82 26.13
N GLY A 72 15.71 -30.15 26.11
CA GLY A 72 15.03 -30.93 27.15
C GLY A 72 13.50 -30.80 27.17
N ASN A 73 12.88 -30.04 26.25
CA ASN A 73 11.43 -29.88 26.17
C ASN A 73 10.90 -30.23 24.76
N PRO A 74 10.21 -31.38 24.60
CA PRO A 74 9.72 -31.82 23.30
C PRO A 74 8.54 -30.98 22.77
N ALA A 75 7.93 -30.12 23.59
CA ALA A 75 6.85 -29.27 23.15
C ALA A 75 7.31 -28.12 22.22
N GLY A 76 8.59 -27.73 22.34
CA GLY A 76 9.18 -26.59 21.65
C GLY A 76 8.49 -25.27 21.99
N HIS A 77 8.58 -24.31 21.07
CA HIS A 77 8.03 -22.97 21.28
C HIS A 77 7.62 -22.32 19.96
N VAL A 78 6.61 -21.45 20.02
CA VAL A 78 6.15 -20.64 18.88
C VAL A 78 5.94 -19.19 19.33
N ALA A 79 6.20 -18.26 18.43
CA ALA A 79 6.03 -16.83 18.62
C ALA A 79 5.58 -16.18 17.31
N ILE A 80 5.26 -14.89 17.37
CA ILE A 80 4.84 -14.12 16.19
C ILE A 80 5.97 -13.17 15.82
N LEU A 81 6.42 -13.24 14.57
CA LEU A 81 7.35 -12.27 14.00
C LEU A 81 6.55 -11.14 13.37
N ALA A 82 6.87 -9.91 13.75
CA ALA A 82 6.29 -8.69 13.22
C ALA A 82 7.05 -8.18 11.97
N PRO A 83 6.43 -7.36 11.12
CA PRO A 83 7.06 -6.73 9.96
C PRO A 83 8.35 -5.96 10.24
N ASP A 84 8.47 -5.38 11.44
CA ASP A 84 9.64 -4.62 11.88
C ASP A 84 10.79 -5.53 12.39
N GLY A 85 10.60 -6.85 12.36
CA GLY A 85 11.55 -7.85 12.84
C GLY A 85 11.43 -8.18 14.33
N ALA A 86 10.53 -7.52 15.07
CA ALA A 86 10.27 -7.83 16.46
C ALA A 86 9.55 -9.17 16.62
N VAL A 87 9.76 -9.84 17.76
CA VAL A 87 9.16 -11.13 18.06
C VAL A 87 8.29 -11.01 19.31
N TRP A 88 7.01 -11.31 19.18
CA TRP A 88 6.05 -11.31 20.26
C TRP A 88 5.81 -12.72 20.78
N SER A 89 5.95 -12.90 22.09
CA SER A 89 5.95 -14.24 22.67
C SER A 89 5.49 -14.27 24.12
N SER A 90 4.79 -15.33 24.52
CA SER A 90 4.45 -15.68 25.91
C SER A 90 5.65 -16.20 26.72
N SER A 91 6.81 -15.59 26.50
CA SER A 91 8.12 -16.08 26.93
C SER A 91 8.44 -15.89 28.41
N HIS A 92 7.76 -14.97 29.09
CA HIS A 92 8.03 -14.71 30.50
C HIS A 92 7.43 -15.82 31.38
N PRO A 93 8.15 -16.33 32.38
CA PRO A 93 7.68 -17.46 33.21
C PRO A 93 6.43 -17.16 34.05
N THR A 94 6.08 -15.88 34.23
CA THR A 94 5.02 -15.45 35.15
C THR A 94 4.10 -14.36 34.62
N LYS A 95 4.41 -13.71 33.48
CA LYS A 95 3.57 -12.63 32.96
C LYS A 95 2.40 -13.22 32.19
N LYS A 96 1.24 -12.60 32.34
CA LYS A 96 0.06 -12.89 31.51
C LYS A 96 -0.03 -11.99 30.28
N THR A 97 0.98 -11.15 30.07
CA THR A 97 1.11 -10.30 28.90
C THR A 97 2.30 -10.77 28.07
N PRO A 98 2.19 -10.73 26.74
CA PRO A 98 3.26 -11.14 25.86
C PRO A 98 4.44 -10.18 25.97
N VAL A 99 5.64 -10.72 25.75
CA VAL A 99 6.88 -9.95 25.71
C VAL A 99 7.24 -9.71 24.26
N ARG A 100 7.47 -8.44 23.93
CA ARG A 100 8.04 -8.02 22.65
C ARG A 100 9.57 -8.02 22.77
N HIS A 101 10.22 -8.86 21.99
CA HIS A 101 11.67 -8.87 21.75
C HIS A 101 11.94 -8.10 20.46
N ASN A 102 13.01 -7.32 20.38
CA ASN A 102 13.33 -6.51 19.19
C ASN A 102 13.83 -7.35 18.01
N SER A 103 14.20 -8.62 18.23
CA SER A 103 14.65 -9.50 17.15
C SER A 103 14.59 -10.98 17.51
N LEU A 104 14.69 -11.84 16.49
CA LEU A 104 14.93 -13.29 16.67
C LEU A 104 16.18 -13.60 17.50
N LYS A 105 17.22 -12.77 17.42
CA LYS A 105 18.44 -12.95 18.21
C LYS A 105 18.17 -12.69 19.69
N GLU A 106 17.37 -11.69 20.00
CA GLU A 106 17.05 -11.32 21.38
C GLU A 106 16.20 -12.38 22.07
N ILE A 107 15.16 -12.91 21.43
CA ILE A 107 14.37 -14.00 22.02
C ILE A 107 15.22 -15.25 22.25
N VAL A 108 16.11 -15.61 21.33
CA VAL A 108 17.02 -16.74 21.52
C VAL A 108 17.96 -16.50 22.71
N ALA A 109 18.49 -15.28 22.85
CA ALA A 109 19.33 -14.91 24.00
C ALA A 109 18.54 -14.91 25.32
N TYR A 110 17.29 -14.46 25.31
CA TYR A 110 16.40 -14.45 26.48
C TYR A 110 16.20 -15.86 27.05
N TYR A 111 16.07 -16.85 26.18
CA TYR A 111 15.96 -18.27 26.57
C TYR A 111 17.31 -18.96 26.76
N GLY A 112 18.44 -18.24 26.82
CA GLY A 112 19.79 -18.81 26.69
C GLY A 112 20.07 -20.07 27.52
N SER A 113 19.62 -20.14 28.78
CA SER A 113 19.82 -21.32 29.64
C SER A 113 18.86 -22.49 29.37
N LEU A 114 17.81 -22.27 28.57
CA LEU A 114 16.80 -23.25 28.18
C LEU A 114 17.02 -23.77 26.75
N GLY A 115 18.07 -23.29 26.06
CA GLY A 115 18.49 -23.84 24.76
C GLY A 115 17.49 -23.63 23.62
N LEU A 116 16.82 -22.46 23.55
CA LEU A 116 15.90 -22.15 22.44
C LEU A 116 16.66 -22.05 21.12
N SER A 117 16.24 -22.83 20.12
CA SER A 117 16.86 -22.84 18.79
C SER A 117 15.81 -22.62 17.71
N TYR A 118 16.10 -21.70 16.78
CA TYR A 118 15.19 -21.39 15.65
C TYR A 118 15.03 -22.60 14.74
N LEU A 119 13.78 -22.94 14.44
CA LEU A 119 13.40 -24.06 13.59
C LEU A 119 12.95 -23.60 12.20
N GLY A 120 12.20 -22.50 12.15
CA GLY A 120 11.66 -21.97 10.89
C GLY A 120 10.45 -21.06 11.09
N TRP A 121 9.76 -20.77 10.01
CA TRP A 121 8.49 -20.02 9.97
C TRP A 121 7.50 -20.73 9.04
N THR A 122 6.21 -20.44 9.19
CA THR A 122 5.15 -20.99 8.33
C THR A 122 4.27 -19.88 7.76
N GLU A 123 3.68 -20.12 6.59
CA GLU A 123 2.66 -19.25 5.99
C GLU A 123 1.27 -19.47 6.59
N ASP A 124 1.13 -20.49 7.44
CA ASP A 124 -0.11 -20.86 8.12
C ASP A 124 0.09 -21.09 9.62
N VAL A 125 -1.00 -20.97 10.38
CA VAL A 125 -1.11 -21.48 11.74
C VAL A 125 -2.44 -22.22 11.88
N GLY A 126 -2.41 -23.43 12.46
CA GLY A 126 -3.62 -24.27 12.58
C GLY A 126 -4.26 -24.63 11.24
N GLY A 127 -3.49 -24.59 10.14
CA GLY A 127 -3.99 -24.81 8.78
C GLY A 127 -4.74 -23.62 8.16
N ILE A 128 -4.73 -22.44 8.80
CA ILE A 128 -5.20 -21.19 8.18
C ILE A 128 -4.01 -20.41 7.67
N ALA A 129 -4.05 -20.05 6.39
CA ALA A 129 -3.05 -19.18 5.78
C ALA A 129 -3.09 -17.78 6.43
N VAL A 130 -1.99 -17.35 7.02
CA VAL A 130 -1.83 -15.99 7.59
C VAL A 130 -1.30 -15.01 6.56
N VAL A 131 -0.65 -15.51 5.51
CA VAL A 131 -0.28 -14.78 4.29
C VAL A 131 -0.93 -15.42 3.06
N LYS A 132 -1.12 -14.65 2.00
CA LYS A 132 -1.68 -15.13 0.73
C LYS A 132 -0.95 -14.50 -0.45
N GLU A 133 -1.00 -15.15 -1.60
CA GLU A 133 -0.48 -14.56 -2.84
C GLU A 133 -1.16 -13.21 -3.11
N GLU A 134 -0.36 -12.24 -3.52
CA GLU A 134 -0.88 -10.94 -3.95
C GLU A 134 -1.62 -11.11 -5.29
N ASP A 135 -2.83 -10.56 -5.38
CA ASP A 135 -3.63 -10.65 -6.59
C ASP A 135 -2.97 -9.84 -7.72
N MET A 136 -2.61 -10.54 -8.79
CA MET A 136 -2.12 -9.93 -10.02
C MET A 136 -3.31 -9.38 -10.83
N ILE A 137 -3.11 -8.23 -11.47
CA ILE A 137 -4.07 -7.64 -12.39
C ILE A 137 -4.33 -8.61 -13.55
N LYS A 138 -5.60 -8.91 -13.76
CA LYS A 138 -6.09 -9.78 -14.85
C LYS A 138 -6.67 -8.94 -15.97
N ASP A 139 -6.62 -9.43 -17.21
CA ASP A 139 -7.28 -8.78 -18.34
C ASP A 139 -8.80 -8.94 -18.26
N THR A 140 -9.43 -8.10 -17.44
CA THR A 140 -10.88 -8.04 -17.25
C THR A 140 -11.38 -6.61 -17.43
N ASP A 141 -12.66 -6.44 -17.75
CA ASP A 141 -13.24 -5.12 -17.98
C ASP A 141 -13.23 -4.23 -16.72
N LEU A 142 -13.38 -4.83 -15.53
CA LEU A 142 -13.31 -4.11 -14.26
C LEU A 142 -11.91 -3.56 -13.97
N GLU A 143 -10.89 -4.38 -14.22
CA GLU A 143 -9.49 -3.98 -14.02
C GLU A 143 -9.08 -2.93 -15.07
N TYR A 144 -9.51 -3.09 -16.32
CA TYR A 144 -9.32 -2.07 -17.35
C TYR A 144 -9.99 -0.74 -17.00
N ALA A 145 -11.24 -0.75 -16.53
CA ALA A 145 -11.94 0.47 -16.14
C ALA A 145 -11.25 1.21 -14.99
N ARG A 146 -10.66 0.47 -14.03
CA ARG A 146 -9.82 1.03 -12.96
C ARG A 146 -8.55 1.68 -13.53
N TRP A 147 -7.87 0.97 -14.43
CA TRP A 147 -6.67 1.46 -15.10
C TRP A 147 -6.93 2.73 -15.90
N GLU A 148 -7.97 2.76 -16.73
CA GLU A 148 -8.34 3.93 -17.53
C GLU A 148 -8.63 5.14 -16.62
N LYS A 149 -9.39 4.94 -15.54
CA LYS A 149 -9.69 6.00 -14.57
C LYS A 149 -8.43 6.55 -13.91
N LEU A 150 -7.52 5.68 -13.47
CA LEU A 150 -6.25 6.11 -12.89
C LEU A 150 -5.38 6.84 -13.90
N GLY A 151 -5.38 6.40 -15.16
CA GLY A 151 -4.78 7.11 -16.27
C GLY A 151 -5.27 8.56 -16.40
N GLN A 152 -6.59 8.78 -16.35
CA GLN A 152 -7.14 10.13 -16.39
C GLN A 152 -6.71 10.98 -15.19
N GLN A 153 -6.64 10.37 -14.01
CA GLN A 153 -6.30 11.08 -12.77
C GLN A 153 -4.81 11.42 -12.68
N ILE A 154 -3.93 10.51 -13.13
CA ILE A 154 -2.48 10.60 -12.96
C ILE A 154 -1.81 11.18 -14.21
N ARG A 155 -2.16 10.68 -15.40
CA ARG A 155 -1.58 11.09 -16.70
C ARG A 155 -2.43 12.13 -17.44
N GLY A 156 -3.61 12.50 -16.92
CA GLY A 156 -4.47 13.52 -17.53
C GLY A 156 -5.22 13.07 -18.79
N ARG A 157 -5.17 11.78 -19.16
CA ARG A 157 -5.88 11.22 -20.33
C ARG A 157 -6.41 9.81 -20.10
N SER A 158 -7.39 9.39 -20.91
CA SER A 158 -7.77 7.98 -20.97
C SER A 158 -6.61 7.13 -21.51
N LEU A 159 -6.43 5.95 -20.90
CA LEU A 159 -5.48 4.93 -21.35
C LEU A 159 -6.21 3.84 -22.10
N THR A 160 -5.57 3.33 -23.15
CA THR A 160 -6.16 2.31 -24.01
C THR A 160 -6.09 0.92 -23.39
N ARG A 161 -6.93 0.00 -23.88
CA ARG A 161 -6.90 -1.43 -23.48
C ARG A 161 -5.57 -2.09 -23.84
N GLU A 162 -4.89 -1.63 -24.88
CA GLU A 162 -3.58 -2.14 -25.27
C GLU A 162 -2.50 -1.72 -24.28
N GLU A 163 -2.46 -0.44 -23.88
CA GLU A 163 -1.57 0.04 -22.82
C GLU A 163 -1.82 -0.69 -21.50
N PHE A 164 -3.08 -0.92 -21.14
CA PHE A 164 -3.44 -1.74 -19.96
C PHE A 164 -2.83 -3.15 -20.02
N ARG A 165 -2.97 -3.84 -21.16
CA ARG A 165 -2.46 -5.20 -21.34
C ARG A 165 -0.94 -5.28 -21.28
N SER A 166 -0.25 -4.31 -21.86
CA SER A 166 1.21 -4.30 -21.91
C SER A 166 1.84 -3.81 -20.60
N SER A 167 1.16 -2.93 -19.86
CA SER A 167 1.76 -2.18 -18.76
C SER A 167 1.23 -2.55 -17.38
N ALA A 168 0.08 -3.23 -17.28
CA ALA A 168 -0.55 -3.53 -15.99
C ALA A 168 -0.88 -5.02 -15.81
N VAL A 169 -1.36 -5.70 -16.85
CA VAL A 169 -1.76 -7.12 -16.74
C VAL A 169 -0.56 -7.98 -16.35
N GLY A 170 -0.74 -8.82 -15.33
CA GLY A 170 0.34 -9.64 -14.77
C GLY A 170 1.28 -8.88 -13.84
N LEU A 171 0.95 -7.64 -13.44
CA LEU A 171 1.58 -6.92 -12.33
C LEU A 171 0.64 -6.85 -11.12
N THR A 172 1.17 -6.50 -9.95
CA THR A 172 0.35 -6.11 -8.80
C THR A 172 -0.15 -4.69 -8.99
N TRP A 173 -1.21 -4.29 -8.29
CA TRP A 173 -1.72 -2.92 -8.36
C TRP A 173 -0.70 -1.87 -7.91
N LEU A 174 0.17 -2.21 -6.95
CA LEU A 174 1.26 -1.33 -6.53
C LEU A 174 2.23 -1.09 -7.71
N LYS A 175 2.67 -2.15 -8.37
CA LYS A 175 3.63 -2.03 -9.49
C LYS A 175 2.99 -1.33 -10.69
N ALA A 176 1.72 -1.59 -10.97
CA ALA A 176 0.97 -0.92 -12.02
C ALA A 176 0.79 0.59 -11.72
N LEU A 177 0.59 0.96 -10.45
CA LEU A 177 0.53 2.36 -10.03
C LEU A 177 1.89 3.06 -10.22
N GLU A 178 3.00 2.40 -9.89
CA GLU A 178 4.35 2.93 -10.15
C GLU A 178 4.57 3.19 -11.65
N VAL A 179 4.13 2.26 -12.51
CA VAL A 179 4.19 2.45 -13.98
C VAL A 179 3.39 3.67 -14.42
N LEU A 180 2.25 3.97 -13.79
CA LEU A 180 1.49 5.18 -14.06
C LEU A 180 2.19 6.43 -13.51
N SER A 181 2.61 6.43 -12.25
CA SER A 181 3.14 7.62 -11.58
C SER A 181 4.50 8.06 -12.11
N ASP A 182 5.34 7.11 -12.50
CA ASP A 182 6.74 7.36 -12.88
C ASP A 182 6.88 7.70 -14.38
N ASP A 183 5.77 7.71 -15.13
CA ASP A 183 5.76 8.15 -16.51
C ASP A 183 5.97 9.68 -16.61
N PRO A 184 6.84 10.19 -17.49
CA PRO A 184 7.02 11.64 -17.68
C PRO A 184 5.73 12.40 -18.03
N GLU A 185 4.73 11.73 -18.62
CA GLU A 185 3.41 12.31 -18.85
C GLU A 185 2.71 12.68 -17.53
N SER A 186 2.93 11.91 -16.46
CA SER A 186 2.38 12.18 -15.13
C SER A 186 2.96 13.43 -14.49
N ASP A 187 4.26 13.68 -14.68
CA ASP A 187 4.89 14.94 -14.26
C ASP A 187 4.28 16.15 -14.96
N GLN A 188 3.98 16.01 -16.26
CA GLN A 188 3.36 17.07 -17.03
C GLN A 188 1.91 17.29 -16.60
N ALA A 189 1.14 16.22 -16.43
CA ALA A 189 -0.23 16.29 -15.94
C ALA A 189 -0.31 16.97 -14.56
N LEU A 190 0.64 16.67 -13.66
CA LEU A 190 0.72 17.32 -12.35
C LEU A 190 0.98 18.84 -12.47
N LYS A 191 1.87 19.25 -13.38
CA LYS A 191 2.12 20.68 -13.66
C LYS A 191 0.88 21.37 -14.20
N ASP A 192 0.18 20.74 -15.14
CA ASP A 192 -1.03 21.29 -15.77
C ASP A 192 -2.17 21.39 -14.76
N GLN A 193 -2.32 20.40 -13.87
CA GLN A 193 -3.26 20.47 -12.76
C GLN A 193 -2.93 21.63 -11.81
N GLY A 194 -1.65 21.84 -11.50
CA GLY A 194 -1.18 22.98 -10.71
C GLY A 194 -1.51 24.33 -11.37
N LEU A 195 -1.29 24.44 -12.68
CA LEU A 195 -1.67 25.62 -13.46
C LEU A 195 -3.19 25.83 -13.47
N GLY A 196 -3.98 24.77 -13.62
CA GLY A 196 -5.44 24.84 -13.55
C GLY A 196 -5.95 25.29 -12.18
N GLN A 197 -5.31 24.85 -11.10
CA GLN A 197 -5.62 25.34 -9.75
C GLN A 197 -5.30 26.84 -9.61
N LEU A 198 -4.16 27.29 -10.14
CA LEU A 198 -3.78 28.69 -10.16
C LEU A 198 -4.79 29.53 -10.96
N ALA A 199 -5.14 29.07 -12.16
CA ALA A 199 -6.09 29.75 -13.04
C ALA A 199 -7.48 29.92 -12.40
N ARG A 200 -7.94 28.90 -11.66
CA ARG A 200 -9.20 28.99 -10.90
C ARG A 200 -9.09 29.96 -9.73
N ARG A 201 -7.98 29.92 -8.97
CA ARG A 201 -7.77 30.77 -7.80
C ARG A 201 -7.73 32.25 -8.17
N ASP A 202 -7.05 32.56 -9.28
CA ASP A 202 -6.83 33.91 -9.74
C ASP A 202 -7.95 34.38 -10.69
N ASP A 203 -9.02 33.60 -10.86
CA ASP A 203 -10.17 33.88 -11.73
C ASP A 203 -9.78 34.28 -13.17
N TRP A 204 -8.88 33.50 -13.78
CA TRP A 204 -8.42 33.79 -15.14
C TRP A 204 -9.56 33.82 -16.16
N GLU A 205 -10.58 32.97 -15.99
CA GLU A 205 -11.77 32.95 -16.83
C GLU A 205 -12.53 34.29 -16.74
N GLY A 206 -12.75 34.81 -15.53
CA GLY A 206 -13.35 36.13 -15.33
C GLY A 206 -12.51 37.26 -15.94
N GLN A 207 -11.18 37.20 -15.81
CA GLN A 207 -10.27 38.17 -16.43
C GLN A 207 -10.36 38.15 -17.96
N ILE A 208 -10.38 36.96 -18.57
CA ILE A 208 -10.53 36.80 -20.04
C ILE A 208 -11.89 37.33 -20.50
N HIS A 209 -12.97 37.04 -19.77
CA HIS A 209 -14.29 37.60 -20.07
C HIS A 209 -14.32 39.12 -20.00
N SER A 210 -13.71 39.70 -18.95
CA SER A 210 -13.58 41.15 -18.79
C SER A 210 -12.80 41.79 -19.94
N LEU A 211 -11.64 41.21 -20.32
CA LEU A 211 -10.83 41.68 -21.43
C LEU A 211 -11.58 41.58 -22.77
N THR A 212 -12.32 40.49 -22.99
CA THR A 212 -13.14 40.32 -24.21
C THR A 212 -14.24 41.37 -24.29
N ALA A 213 -14.89 41.69 -23.17
CA ALA A 213 -15.89 42.75 -23.10
C ALA A 213 -15.28 44.14 -23.39
N GLN A 214 -14.10 44.42 -22.83
CA GLN A 214 -13.37 45.67 -23.11
C GLN A 214 -12.98 45.80 -24.59
N LEU A 215 -12.52 44.71 -25.22
CA LEU A 215 -12.18 44.71 -26.66
C LEU A 215 -13.42 44.93 -27.54
N LYS A 216 -14.57 44.33 -27.20
CA LYS A 216 -15.84 44.58 -27.93
C LYS A 216 -16.36 46.01 -27.74
N GLY A 217 -16.12 46.62 -26.58
CA GLY A 217 -16.54 47.99 -26.28
C GLY A 217 -15.61 49.07 -26.83
N LYS A 218 -14.38 48.71 -27.25
CA LYS A 218 -13.51 49.64 -28.00
C LYS A 218 -14.07 49.80 -29.41
N PRO A 219 -14.25 51.02 -29.92
CA PRO A 219 -14.66 51.22 -31.30
C PRO A 219 -13.64 50.51 -32.20
N GLN A 220 -14.14 49.58 -33.02
CA GLN A 220 -13.33 48.80 -33.97
C GLN A 220 -12.76 49.65 -35.12
N ASP A 221 -13.04 50.94 -35.09
CA ASP A 221 -12.99 51.79 -36.24
C ASP A 221 -11.84 52.79 -36.11
N ALA A 222 -10.80 52.54 -36.91
CA ALA A 222 -10.03 53.61 -37.53
C ALA A 222 -10.95 54.73 -38.07
N SER A 223 -12.22 54.42 -38.41
CA SER A 223 -13.26 55.37 -38.84
C SER A 223 -13.56 56.51 -37.86
N GLU A 224 -13.47 56.34 -36.54
CA GLU A 224 -13.76 57.45 -35.60
C GLU A 224 -12.56 58.40 -35.45
N ALA A 225 -11.35 57.86 -35.52
CA ALA A 225 -10.11 58.63 -35.59
C ALA A 225 -9.95 59.31 -36.96
N GLU A 226 -10.31 58.63 -38.05
CA GLU A 226 -10.32 59.16 -39.42
C GLU A 226 -11.40 60.22 -39.60
N LYS A 227 -12.60 60.06 -39.01
CA LYS A 227 -13.62 61.12 -39.01
C LYS A 227 -13.16 62.36 -38.25
N LYS A 228 -12.48 62.20 -37.11
CA LYS A 228 -11.89 63.33 -36.38
C LYS A 228 -10.74 63.98 -37.16
N LEU A 229 -9.90 63.18 -37.81
CA LEU A 229 -8.81 63.67 -38.65
C LEU A 229 -9.33 64.43 -39.87
N GLN A 230 -10.38 63.91 -40.52
CA GLN A 230 -11.02 64.56 -41.66
C GLN A 230 -11.71 65.87 -41.23
N ALA A 231 -12.43 65.88 -40.10
CA ALA A 231 -13.03 67.10 -39.56
C ALA A 231 -11.99 68.17 -39.21
N ILE A 232 -10.80 67.76 -38.74
CA ILE A 232 -9.68 68.70 -38.48
C ILE A 232 -9.06 69.21 -39.79
N LYS A 233 -8.90 68.35 -40.80
CA LYS A 233 -8.42 68.76 -42.13
C LYS A 233 -9.37 69.77 -42.78
N ASP A 234 -10.67 69.51 -42.72
CA ASP A 234 -11.71 70.38 -43.25
C ASP A 234 -11.75 71.73 -42.50
N ALA A 235 -11.54 71.73 -41.18
CA ALA A 235 -11.50 72.96 -40.37
C ALA A 235 -10.23 73.80 -40.59
N LEU A 236 -9.15 73.20 -41.08
CA LEU A 236 -7.87 73.87 -41.36
C LEU A 236 -7.66 74.16 -42.85
N ASP A 237 -8.63 73.80 -43.70
CA ASP A 237 -8.58 73.89 -45.18
C ASP A 237 -7.35 73.21 -45.79
N ILE A 238 -6.90 72.12 -45.15
CA ILE A 238 -5.78 71.30 -45.61
C ILE A 238 -6.38 70.17 -46.44
N LYS A 239 -6.14 70.18 -47.76
CA LYS A 239 -6.48 69.05 -48.65
C LYS A 239 -5.65 67.81 -48.34
#